data_AF-A0A063Y1X2-F1
#
_entry.id   AF-A0A063Y1X2-F1
#
_cell.length_a   1.000
_cell.length_b   1.000
_cell.length_c   1.000
_cell.angle_alpha   90.00
_cell.angle_beta   90.00
_cell.angle_gamma   90.00
#
_symmetry.space_group_name_H-M   'P 1'
#
loop_
_entity.id
_entity.type
_entity.pdbx_description
1 polymer ?
#
loop_
_entity_poly.entity_id
_entity_poly.type
_entity_poly.pdbx_seq_one_letter_code
_entity_poly.pdbx_strand_id
1 'polypeptide(L)'
;MFIKIKKNSGIFMQHNGIDKRHIVPVTSNFLLNLDQVAEASFYTLKETKIRYDLDQRPIELPMHTAVVHLQMSYLYALSHDDQSKHHNQVAERQYYKLFFRPENLEPYQELRTAIETQVANL
;
A
#
# COMPACT_ATOMS: atom_id res chain seq x y z
N MET A 1 -1.40 14.05 -10.25
CA MET A 1 -2.83 13.93 -9.89
C MET A 1 -2.97 13.36 -8.48
N PHE A 2 -3.96 13.81 -7.69
CA PHE A 2 -4.27 13.21 -6.39
C PHE A 2 -5.49 12.28 -6.46
N ILE A 3 -5.37 11.08 -5.88
CA ILE A 3 -6.51 10.21 -5.58
C ILE A 3 -6.82 10.29 -4.10
N LYS A 4 -8.09 10.52 -3.77
CA LYS A 4 -8.57 10.47 -2.38
C LYS A 4 -9.05 9.07 -2.03
N ILE A 5 -8.33 8.42 -1.11
CA ILE A 5 -8.81 7.21 -0.46
C ILE A 5 -9.65 7.61 0.73
N LYS A 6 -10.93 7.22 0.71
CA LYS A 6 -11.85 7.48 1.83
C LYS A 6 -11.60 6.47 2.95
N LYS A 7 -11.87 6.89 4.19
CA LYS A 7 -11.90 6.01 5.37
C LYS A 7 -12.77 4.79 5.06
N ASN A 8 -12.17 3.61 5.15
CA ASN A 8 -12.86 2.35 4.94
C ASN A 8 -12.12 1.25 5.72
N SER A 9 -12.75 0.73 6.78
CA SER A 9 -12.19 -0.33 7.62
C SER A 9 -12.05 -1.68 6.89
N GLY A 10 -12.66 -1.81 5.71
CA GLY A 10 -12.50 -2.95 4.81
C GLY A 10 -11.24 -2.92 3.96
N ILE A 11 -10.50 -1.80 3.98
CA ILE A 11 -9.20 -1.63 3.31
C ILE A 11 -8.11 -1.67 4.38
N PHE A 12 -7.11 -2.51 4.18
CA PHE A 12 -5.90 -2.51 5.01
C PHE A 12 -4.73 -1.94 4.23
N MET A 13 -3.78 -1.36 4.94
CA MET A 13 -2.59 -0.75 4.38
C MET A 13 -1.33 -1.35 4.99
N GLN A 14 -0.29 -1.49 4.17
CA GLN A 14 1.09 -1.75 4.57
C GLN A 14 2.03 -0.75 3.90
N HIS A 15 3.03 -0.27 4.62
CA HIS A 15 4.09 0.59 4.09
C HIS A 15 5.43 0.28 4.77
N ASN A 16 6.55 0.85 4.31
CA ASN A 16 7.89 0.52 4.83
C ASN A 16 8.07 0.83 6.32
N GLY A 17 7.32 1.78 6.85
CA GLY A 17 7.39 2.19 8.26
C GLY A 17 6.73 1.22 9.25
N ILE A 18 6.12 0.14 8.76
CA ILE A 18 5.54 -0.93 9.58
C ILE A 18 6.19 -2.26 9.22
N ASP A 19 6.29 -3.13 10.22
CA ASP A 19 6.86 -4.47 10.03
C ASP A 19 6.10 -5.23 8.91
N LYS A 20 6.85 -6.00 8.11
CA LYS A 20 6.32 -6.66 6.91
C LYS A 20 5.20 -7.67 7.19
N ARG A 21 4.99 -8.08 8.44
CA ARG A 21 3.89 -8.95 8.87
C ARG A 21 2.66 -8.16 9.30
N HIS A 22 2.80 -6.87 9.52
CA HIS A 22 1.76 -6.00 10.03
C HIS A 22 1.02 -5.28 8.91
N ILE A 23 -0.28 -5.07 9.14
CA ILE A 23 -1.18 -4.27 8.31
C ILE A 23 -2.06 -3.41 9.22
N VAL A 24 -2.48 -2.25 8.73
CA VAL A 24 -3.32 -1.32 9.48
C VAL A 24 -4.62 -1.02 8.72
N PRO A 25 -5.79 -0.98 9.37
CA PRO A 25 -7.01 -0.57 8.69
C PRO A 25 -6.93 0.90 8.27
N VAL A 26 -7.54 1.26 7.14
CA VAL A 26 -7.66 2.65 6.70
C VAL A 26 -8.71 3.37 7.55
N THR A 27 -8.26 3.99 8.63
CA THR A 27 -9.11 4.65 9.64
C THR A 27 -9.38 6.13 9.36
N SER A 28 -8.69 6.73 8.41
CA SER A 28 -8.84 8.13 8.00
C SER A 28 -8.85 8.27 6.47
N ASN A 29 -9.30 9.44 5.99
CA ASN A 29 -9.15 9.80 4.59
C ASN A 29 -7.70 10.20 4.34
N PHE A 30 -7.13 9.77 3.21
CA PHE A 30 -5.81 10.24 2.77
C PHE A 30 -5.77 10.48 1.27
N LEU A 31 -4.76 11.22 0.83
CA LEU A 31 -4.54 11.55 -0.57
C LEU A 31 -3.26 10.85 -1.04
N LEU A 32 -3.33 10.19 -2.19
CA LEU A 32 -2.18 9.61 -2.88
C LEU A 32 -1.84 10.48 -4.09
N ASN A 33 -0.60 10.97 -4.16
CA ASN A 33 -0.11 11.64 -5.35
C ASN A 33 0.41 10.62 -6.35
N LEU A 34 -0.31 10.40 -7.45
CA LEU A 34 0.11 9.46 -8.48
C LEU A 34 1.34 9.93 -9.26
N ASP A 35 1.62 11.23 -9.31
CA ASP A 35 2.81 11.75 -10.01
C ASP A 35 4.12 11.32 -9.33
N GLN A 36 4.02 10.84 -8.08
CA GLN A 36 5.15 10.35 -7.31
C GLN A 36 5.25 8.81 -7.31
N VAL A 37 4.29 8.12 -7.93
CA VAL A 37 4.30 6.65 -8.05
C VAL A 37 5.19 6.29 -9.24
N ALA A 38 6.25 5.52 -8.98
CA ALA A 38 7.13 5.00 -10.02
C ALA A 38 6.57 3.71 -10.66
N GLU A 39 5.86 2.90 -9.87
CA GLU A 39 5.25 1.66 -10.34
C GLU A 39 3.95 1.38 -9.57
N ALA A 40 2.92 0.94 -10.29
CA ALA A 40 1.68 0.45 -9.70
C ALA A 40 1.43 -1.00 -10.17
N SER A 41 1.40 -1.94 -9.22
CA SER A 41 1.10 -3.35 -9.49
C SER A 41 -0.27 -3.72 -8.92
N PHE A 42 -1.05 -4.47 -9.71
CA PHE A 42 -2.37 -4.97 -9.33
C PHE A 42 -2.36 -6.50 -9.33
N TYR A 43 -2.70 -7.12 -8.20
CA TYR A 43 -2.74 -8.58 -8.11
C TYR A 43 -3.73 -9.06 -7.05
N THR A 44 -4.07 -10.34 -7.07
CA THR A 44 -4.92 -10.99 -6.07
C THR A 44 -4.13 -12.03 -5.30
N LEU A 45 -4.42 -12.18 -4.00
CA LEU A 45 -3.84 -13.25 -3.20
C LEU A 45 -4.36 -14.62 -3.68
N LYS A 46 -3.42 -15.54 -3.94
CA LYS A 46 -3.72 -16.92 -4.36
C LYS A 46 -4.04 -17.87 -3.19
N GLU A 47 -3.78 -17.43 -1.97
CA GLU A 47 -3.94 -18.19 -0.74
C GLU A 47 -4.34 -17.23 0.38
N THR A 48 -5.00 -17.77 1.41
CA THR A 48 -5.26 -17.04 2.65
C THR A 48 -3.95 -16.71 3.35
N LYS A 49 -3.80 -15.47 3.81
CA LYS A 49 -2.61 -15.01 4.54
C LYS A 49 -2.99 -14.48 5.91
N ILE A 50 -2.20 -14.86 6.92
CA ILE A 50 -2.30 -14.28 8.25
C ILE A 50 -1.33 -13.09 8.32
N ARG A 51 -1.88 -11.94 8.68
CA ARG A 51 -1.16 -10.71 9.02
C ARG A 51 -1.47 -10.35 10.47
N TYR A 52 -0.84 -9.29 10.97
CA TYR A 52 -1.06 -8.83 12.33
C TYR A 52 -1.46 -7.34 12.32
N ASP A 53 -2.33 -6.94 13.23
CA ASP A 53 -2.51 -5.52 13.54
C ASP A 53 -1.37 -5.02 14.43
N LEU A 54 -1.37 -3.72 14.76
CA LEU A 54 -0.38 -3.10 15.65
C LEU A 54 -0.42 -3.66 17.08
N ASP A 55 -1.54 -4.26 17.48
CA ASP A 55 -1.74 -4.91 18.78
C ASP A 55 -1.39 -6.41 18.76
N GLN A 56 -0.72 -6.88 17.69
CA GLN A 56 -0.33 -8.28 17.45
C GLN A 56 -1.49 -9.27 17.34
N ARG A 57 -2.70 -8.81 17.06
CA ARG A 57 -3.85 -9.68 16.81
C ARG A 57 -3.81 -10.18 15.37
N PRO A 58 -4.07 -11.47 15.13
CA PRO A 58 -4.07 -12.01 13.79
C PRO A 58 -5.24 -11.43 12.98
N ILE A 59 -4.93 -10.92 11.80
CA ILE A 59 -5.90 -10.56 10.76
C ILE A 59 -5.77 -11.57 9.63
N GLU A 60 -6.86 -12.27 9.34
CA GLU A 60 -6.95 -13.14 8.19
C GLU A 60 -7.30 -12.33 6.93
N LEU A 61 -6.40 -12.38 5.94
CA LEU A 61 -6.67 -11.93 4.59
C LEU A 61 -7.10 -13.13 3.75
N PRO A 62 -8.39 -13.24 3.38
CA PRO A 62 -8.88 -14.39 2.62
C PRO A 62 -8.26 -14.45 1.22
N MET A 63 -8.31 -15.63 0.62
CA MET A 63 -8.03 -15.81 -0.81
C MET A 63 -8.85 -14.82 -1.65
N HIS A 64 -8.30 -14.40 -2.80
CA HIS A 64 -8.89 -13.40 -3.69
C HIS A 64 -8.96 -11.96 -3.12
N THR A 65 -8.33 -11.69 -1.97
CA THR A 65 -8.04 -10.31 -1.56
C THR A 65 -7.27 -9.61 -2.68
N ALA A 66 -7.82 -8.52 -3.20
CA ALA A 66 -7.18 -7.71 -4.22
C ALA A 66 -6.16 -6.77 -3.57
N VAL A 67 -5.03 -6.56 -4.24
CA VAL A 67 -3.92 -5.77 -3.74
C VAL A 67 -3.50 -4.75 -4.79
N VAL A 68 -3.44 -3.50 -4.35
CA VAL A 68 -2.80 -2.41 -5.11
C VAL A 68 -1.48 -2.12 -4.42
N HIS A 69 -0.37 -2.36 -5.12
CA HIS A 69 0.97 -2.08 -4.64
C HIS A 69 1.54 -0.89 -5.39
N LEU A 70 1.73 0.22 -4.69
CA LEU A 70 2.27 1.45 -5.22
C LEU A 70 3.69 1.62 -4.71
N GLN A 71 4.66 1.61 -5.62
CA GLN A 71 6.05 1.90 -5.31
C GLN A 71 6.35 3.35 -5.67
N MET A 72 6.79 4.13 -4.70
CA MET A 72 7.08 5.55 -4.85
C MET A 72 8.46 5.78 -5.48
N SER A 73 8.63 6.93 -6.12
CA SER A 73 9.92 7.38 -6.66
C SER A 73 10.95 7.68 -5.55
N TYR A 74 12.24 7.53 -5.87
CA TYR A 74 13.35 7.71 -4.93
C TYR A 74 13.51 9.13 -4.36
N LEU A 75 12.92 10.13 -5.02
CA LEU A 75 13.11 11.54 -4.66
C LEU A 75 12.63 11.89 -3.25
N TYR A 76 11.84 11.01 -2.62
CA TYR A 76 11.16 11.30 -1.35
C TYR A 76 11.57 10.37 -0.21
N ALA A 77 12.65 9.61 -0.35
CA ALA A 77 12.95 8.52 0.55
C ALA A 77 14.39 8.49 1.03
N LEU A 78 14.68 9.35 1.99
CA LEU A 78 15.93 9.34 2.75
C LEU A 78 15.63 8.71 4.11
N SER A 79 16.18 7.52 4.37
CA SER A 79 16.17 6.94 5.71
C SER A 79 17.44 7.31 6.45
N HIS A 80 17.32 7.64 7.73
CA HIS A 80 18.47 7.80 8.64
C HIS A 80 18.73 6.45 9.29
N ASP A 81 19.90 5.89 9.04
CA ASP A 81 20.35 4.68 9.73
C ASP A 81 20.85 5.07 11.13
N ASP A 82 20.03 4.84 12.16
CA ASP A 82 20.36 5.16 13.56
C ASP A 82 21.51 4.31 14.12
N GLN A 83 21.94 3.25 13.42
CA GLN A 83 22.98 2.32 13.90
C GLN A 83 24.39 2.60 13.38
N SER A 84 24.58 3.52 12.43
CA SER A 84 25.92 3.83 11.92
C SER A 84 26.44 5.16 12.47
N LYS A 85 27.67 5.14 13.02
CA LYS A 85 28.44 6.33 13.44
C LYS A 85 28.78 7.29 12.27
N HIS A 86 28.40 6.92 11.05
CA HIS A 86 28.51 7.71 9.84
C HIS A 86 27.11 7.90 9.29
N HIS A 87 26.64 9.15 9.18
CA HIS A 87 25.33 9.49 8.60
C HIS A 87 25.28 9.13 7.11
N ASN A 88 25.10 7.86 6.80
CA ASN A 88 24.83 7.39 5.44
C ASN A 88 23.32 7.45 5.22
N GLN A 89 22.89 8.40 4.40
CA GLN A 89 21.53 8.44 3.89
C GLN A 89 21.40 7.33 2.84
N VAL A 90 20.59 6.31 3.14
CA VAL A 90 20.27 5.25 2.18
C VAL A 90 18.95 5.60 1.50
N ALA A 91 18.97 5.63 0.17
CA ALA A 91 17.78 5.83 -0.64
C ALA A 91 16.94 4.54 -0.67
N GLU A 92 15.88 4.48 0.11
CA GLU A 92 14.99 3.30 0.16
C GLU A 92 13.67 3.60 -0.56
N ARG A 93 13.25 2.81 -1.55
CA ARG A 93 11.93 3.06 -2.18
C ARG A 93 10.80 2.87 -1.17
N GLN A 94 10.05 3.94 -0.89
CA GLN A 94 8.81 3.84 -0.13
C GLN A 94 7.75 3.12 -0.97
N TYR A 95 6.92 2.30 -0.33
CA TYR A 95 5.79 1.65 -0.95
C TYR A 95 4.55 1.73 -0.06
N TYR A 96 3.40 1.67 -0.72
CA TYR A 96 2.10 1.48 -0.07
C TYR A 96 1.41 0.28 -0.71
N LYS A 97 0.97 -0.67 0.10
CA LYS A 97 0.11 -1.79 -0.31
C LYS A 97 -1.25 -1.61 0.31
N LEU A 98 -2.27 -1.54 -0.53
CA LEU A 98 -3.67 -1.52 -0.12
C LEU A 98 -4.27 -2.89 -0.38
N PHE A 99 -4.79 -3.52 0.66
CA PHE A 99 -5.47 -4.81 0.62
C PHE A 99 -6.97 -4.57 0.69
N PHE A 100 -7.67 -5.03 -0.34
CA PHE A 100 -9.11 -4.95 -0.48
C PHE A 100 -9.67 -6.36 -0.34
N ARG A 101 -10.41 -6.59 0.74
CA ARG A 101 -11.04 -7.89 0.93
C ARG A 101 -12.05 -8.18 -0.21
N PRO A 102 -12.36 -9.45 -0.51
CA PRO A 102 -13.30 -9.81 -1.56
C PRO A 102 -14.68 -9.14 -1.41
N GLU A 103 -15.10 -8.85 -0.17
CA GLU A 103 -16.36 -8.17 0.10
C GLU A 103 -16.35 -6.66 -0.27
N ASN A 104 -15.17 -6.06 -0.44
CA ASN A 104 -14.96 -4.63 -0.72
C ASN A 104 -14.24 -4.42 -2.07
N LEU A 105 -14.76 -5.05 -3.12
CA LEU A 105 -14.15 -4.98 -4.46
C LEU A 105 -14.44 -3.65 -5.19
N GLU A 106 -15.55 -2.97 -4.88
CA GLU A 106 -15.93 -1.71 -5.54
C GLU A 106 -14.87 -0.62 -5.37
N PRO A 107 -14.37 -0.30 -4.14
CA PRO A 107 -13.27 0.65 -3.98
C PRO A 107 -11.98 0.26 -4.70
N TYR A 108 -11.72 -1.04 -4.84
CA TYR A 108 -10.58 -1.54 -5.61
C TYR A 108 -10.75 -1.25 -7.10
N GLN A 109 -11.93 -1.52 -7.66
CA GLN A 109 -12.24 -1.26 -9.07
C GLN A 109 -12.18 0.23 -9.37
N GLU A 110 -12.76 1.09 -8.52
CA GLU A 110 -12.68 2.54 -8.67
C GLU A 110 -11.24 3.04 -8.71
N LEU A 111 -10.41 2.61 -7.75
CA LEU A 111 -9.01 2.99 -7.69
C LEU A 111 -8.23 2.50 -8.92
N ARG A 112 -8.44 1.23 -9.31
CA ARG A 112 -7.80 0.64 -10.46
C ARG A 112 -8.16 1.36 -11.74
N THR A 113 -9.44 1.59 -12.00
CA THR A 113 -9.91 2.32 -13.19
C THR A 113 -9.37 3.74 -13.20
N ALA A 114 -9.33 4.44 -12.05
CA ALA A 114 -8.77 5.78 -11.98
C ALA A 114 -7.26 5.83 -12.31
N ILE A 115 -6.50 4.78 -12.01
CA ILE A 115 -5.10 4.67 -12.40
C ILE A 115 -4.99 4.28 -13.89
N GLU A 116 -5.79 3.32 -14.35
CA GLU A 116 -5.79 2.83 -15.73
C GLU A 116 -6.19 3.90 -16.76
N THR A 117 -7.02 4.88 -16.41
CA THR A 117 -7.36 6.00 -17.32
C THR A 117 -6.21 6.95 -17.63
N GLN A 118 -5.11 6.88 -16.87
CA GLN A 118 -3.92 7.73 -17.04
C GLN A 118 -2.77 7.03 -17.76
N VAL A 119 -2.94 5.77 -18.17
CA VAL A 119 -1.89 4.97 -18.79
C VAL A 119 -2.35 4.46 -20.15
N ALA A 120 -1.38 4.21 -21.04
CA ALA A 120 -1.64 3.49 -22.27
C ALA A 120 -1.66 1.99 -21.98
N ASN A 121 -2.72 1.29 -22.39
CA ASN A 121 -2.77 -0.16 -22.34
C ASN A 121 -2.02 -0.71 -23.56
N LEU A 122 -0.93 -1.43 -23.31
CA LEU A 122 -0.13 -2.11 -24.34
C LEU A 122 -0.51 -3.59 -24.43
#